data_AF-A0A183ACW2-F1
#
_entry.id   AF-A0A183ACW2-F1
#
_cell.length_a   1.000
_cell.length_b   1.000
_cell.length_c   1.000
_cell.angle_alpha   90.00
_cell.angle_beta   90.00
_cell.angle_gamma   90.00
#
_symmetry.space_group_name_H-M   'P 1'
#
loop_
_entity.id
_entity.type
_entity.pdbx_description
1 polymer ?
#
loop_
_entity_poly.entity_id
_entity_poly.type
_entity_poly.pdbx_seq_one_letter_code
_entity_poly.pdbx_strand_id
1 'polypeptide(L)'
;LLIPLMLGTRKLIDSAYMPIVARILEDPCALGLIGGRPKHSIYVCGYQHKQLIVLDPHFTQPVVDVGSEQFPIKSWHCPVPKLMRMSRLDPSCAVGFYCRTRGELSDLLDRLPSLFTPDQPSPLCSTLVEVFIGSGPDSCPANINTNS
;
A
#
# COMPACT_ATOMS: atom_id res chain seq x y z
N LEU A 1 -5.48 6.42 -3.20
CA LEU A 1 -4.05 6.70 -3.49
C LEU A 1 -3.35 5.38 -3.79
N LEU A 2 -2.55 5.31 -4.85
CA LEU A 2 -1.70 4.15 -5.13
C LEU A 2 -0.25 4.62 -5.14
N ILE A 3 0.62 3.95 -4.39
CA ILE A 3 2.04 4.28 -4.30
C ILE A 3 2.85 3.07 -4.78
N PRO A 4 3.49 3.14 -5.96
CA PRO A 4 4.44 2.12 -6.39
C PRO A 4 5.70 2.17 -5.51
N LEU A 5 6.21 0.99 -5.14
CA LEU A 5 7.34 0.81 -4.23
C LEU A 5 8.36 -0.16 -4.83
N MET A 6 9.63 0.06 -4.47
CA MET A 6 10.72 -0.86 -4.72
C MET A 6 11.40 -1.22 -3.39
N LEU A 7 11.03 -2.35 -2.81
CA LEU A 7 11.43 -2.77 -1.46
C LEU A 7 12.73 -3.61 -1.46
N GLY A 8 13.63 -3.35 -2.41
CA GLY A 8 14.85 -4.13 -2.61
C GLY A 8 15.32 -4.15 -4.06
N THR A 9 16.59 -4.46 -4.27
CA THR A 9 17.23 -4.42 -5.60
C THR A 9 17.39 -5.79 -6.27
N ARG A 10 16.91 -6.85 -5.60
CA ARG A 10 17.08 -8.25 -6.02
C ARG A 10 15.73 -8.94 -6.23
N LYS A 11 15.72 -10.27 -6.28
CA LYS A 11 14.49 -11.07 -6.45
C LYS A 11 13.59 -11.13 -5.21
N LEU A 12 14.05 -10.66 -4.05
CA LEU A 12 13.37 -10.76 -2.77
C LEU A 12 13.47 -9.43 -2.03
N ILE A 13 12.45 -9.11 -1.23
CA ILE A 13 12.40 -7.95 -0.35
C ILE A 13 13.60 -7.92 0.62
N ASP A 14 14.14 -6.73 0.88
CA ASP A 14 15.11 -6.54 1.96
C ASP A 14 14.42 -6.68 3.32
N SER A 15 15.04 -7.41 4.23
CA SER A 15 14.57 -7.57 5.61
C SER A 15 14.29 -6.24 6.33
N ALA A 16 15.02 -5.17 5.97
CA ALA A 16 14.80 -3.84 6.54
C ALA A 16 13.42 -3.25 6.21
N TYR A 17 12.78 -3.68 5.11
CA TYR A 17 11.45 -3.20 4.70
C TYR A 17 10.29 -4.06 5.22
N MET A 18 10.55 -5.22 5.83
CA MET A 18 9.48 -6.07 6.37
C MET A 18 8.67 -5.37 7.48
N PRO A 19 9.28 -4.66 8.46
CA PRO A 19 8.54 -3.89 9.44
C PRO A 19 7.69 -2.77 8.81
N ILE A 20 8.20 -2.15 7.73
CA ILE A 20 7.47 -1.13 6.98
C ILE A 20 6.22 -1.74 6.32
N VAL A 21 6.34 -2.91 5.68
CA VAL A 21 5.19 -3.62 5.10
C VAL A 21 4.12 -3.92 6.15
N ALA A 22 4.52 -4.39 7.33
CA ALA A 22 3.60 -4.64 8.44
C ALA A 22 2.89 -3.34 8.87
N ARG A 23 3.64 -2.27 9.11
CA ARG A 23 3.12 -0.95 9.52
C ARG A 23 2.15 -0.36 8.49
N ILE A 24 2.46 -0.48 7.21
CA ILE A 24 1.58 -0.05 6.12
C ILE A 24 0.25 -0.82 6.16
N LEU A 25 0.30 -2.14 6.36
CA LEU A 25 -0.90 -2.98 6.41
C LEU A 25 -1.74 -2.77 7.68
N GLU A 26 -1.19 -2.12 8.70
CA GLU A 26 -1.89 -1.72 9.93
C GLU A 26 -2.57 -0.35 9.83
N ASP A 27 -2.23 0.48 8.84
CA ASP A 27 -2.82 1.80 8.69
C ASP A 27 -4.33 1.68 8.36
N PRO A 28 -5.22 2.47 8.99
CA PRO A 28 -6.66 2.37 8.78
C PRO A 28 -7.10 2.69 7.35
N CYS A 29 -6.30 3.43 6.57
CA CYS A 29 -6.59 3.72 5.17
C CYS A 29 -6.05 2.63 4.23
N ALA A 30 -5.31 1.62 4.72
CA ALA A 30 -4.68 0.62 3.87
C ALA A 30 -5.70 -0.28 3.18
N LEU A 31 -5.62 -0.34 1.84
CA LEU A 31 -6.32 -1.32 1.02
C LEU A 31 -5.50 -2.61 0.82
N GLY A 32 -4.24 -2.64 1.24
CA GLY A 32 -3.32 -3.75 0.99
C GLY A 32 -2.32 -3.47 -0.14
N LEU A 33 -1.64 -4.53 -0.58
CA LEU A 33 -0.60 -4.45 -1.60
C LEU A 33 -0.97 -5.27 -2.84
N ILE A 34 -0.68 -4.75 -4.01
CA ILE A 34 -0.62 -5.53 -5.26
C ILE A 34 0.84 -5.70 -5.65
N GLY A 35 1.20 -6.86 -6.17
CA GLY A 35 2.56 -7.12 -6.62
C GLY A 35 2.73 -8.55 -7.05
N GLY A 36 3.95 -9.06 -6.94
CA GLY A 36 4.29 -10.42 -7.31
C GLY A 36 5.24 -10.48 -8.50
N ARG A 37 5.59 -11.70 -8.87
CA ARG A 37 6.58 -11.96 -9.92
C ARG A 37 5.89 -12.00 -11.29
N PRO A 38 6.64 -11.90 -12.40
CA PRO A 38 6.10 -12.17 -13.72
C PRO A 38 5.33 -13.51 -13.73
N LYS A 39 4.08 -13.49 -14.22
CA LYS A 39 3.14 -14.63 -14.25
C LYS A 39 2.69 -15.17 -12.88
N HIS A 40 2.93 -14.43 -11.80
CA HIS A 40 2.54 -14.76 -10.43
C HIS A 40 2.20 -13.49 -9.63
N SER A 41 1.23 -12.72 -10.12
CA SER A 41 0.66 -11.60 -9.36
C SER A 41 -0.14 -12.07 -8.15
N ILE A 42 -0.15 -11.25 -7.11
CA ILE A 42 -0.93 -11.50 -5.89
C ILE A 42 -1.52 -10.18 -5.39
N TYR A 43 -2.60 -10.31 -4.63
CA TYR A 43 -3.11 -9.23 -3.79
C TYR A 43 -2.95 -9.61 -2.33
N VAL A 44 -2.24 -8.79 -1.57
CA VAL A 44 -2.02 -8.95 -0.13
C VAL A 44 -3.06 -8.11 0.60
N CYS A 45 -3.96 -8.75 1.35
CA CYS A 45 -5.01 -8.06 2.08
C CYS A 45 -4.70 -7.86 3.57
N GLY A 46 -3.61 -8.44 4.07
CA GLY A 46 -3.22 -8.32 5.46
C GLY A 46 -2.03 -9.22 5.80
N TYR A 47 -1.73 -9.34 7.07
CA TYR A 47 -0.63 -10.17 7.55
C TYR A 47 -0.89 -10.74 8.95
N GLN A 48 -0.15 -11.78 9.30
CA GLN A 48 -0.10 -12.36 10.63
C GLN A 48 1.34 -12.81 10.92
N HIS A 49 1.94 -12.32 12.01
CA HIS A 49 3.36 -12.54 12.33
C HIS A 49 4.29 -12.15 11.16
N LYS A 50 4.88 -13.14 10.48
CA LYS A 50 5.77 -12.95 9.31
C LYS A 50 5.17 -13.52 8.02
N GLN A 51 3.85 -13.71 8.00
CA GLN A 51 3.10 -14.24 6.87
C GLN A 51 2.10 -13.22 6.36
N LEU A 52 2.10 -13.01 5.06
CA LEU A 52 1.12 -12.22 4.32
C LEU A 52 -0.09 -13.10 4.00
N ILE A 53 -1.27 -12.54 4.14
CA ILE A 53 -2.53 -13.13 3.72
C ILE A 53 -2.77 -12.68 2.28
N VAL A 54 -2.80 -13.63 1.35
CA VAL A 54 -2.79 -13.36 -0.09
C VAL A 54 -3.98 -13.98 -0.81
N LEU A 55 -4.57 -13.18 -1.71
CA LEU A 55 -5.48 -13.64 -2.75
C LEU A 55 -4.69 -13.83 -4.04
N ASP A 56 -4.89 -14.98 -4.67
CA ASP A 56 -4.14 -15.43 -5.83
C ASP A 56 -5.09 -15.62 -7.02
N PRO A 57 -4.97 -14.83 -8.09
CA PRO A 57 -5.84 -14.91 -9.26
C PRO A 57 -5.50 -16.07 -10.21
N HIS A 58 -4.45 -16.87 -9.95
CA HIS A 58 -3.99 -17.92 -10.85
C HIS A 58 -4.84 -19.20 -10.77
N PHE A 59 -6.15 -19.03 -10.91
CA PHE A 59 -7.13 -20.10 -11.02
C PHE A 59 -8.14 -19.74 -12.10
N THR A 60 -8.21 -20.59 -13.13
CA THR A 60 -9.19 -20.40 -14.20
C THR A 60 -10.58 -20.81 -13.70
N GLN A 61 -11.56 -19.94 -13.89
CA GLN A 61 -12.96 -20.18 -13.52
C GLN A 61 -13.85 -20.05 -14.77
N PRO A 62 -14.99 -20.75 -14.83
CA PRO A 62 -15.98 -20.51 -15.87
C PRO A 62 -16.47 -19.07 -15.86
N VAL A 63 -16.78 -18.53 -17.04
CA VAL A 63 -17.46 -17.24 -17.13
C VAL A 63 -18.85 -17.35 -16.48
N VAL A 64 -19.23 -16.33 -15.74
CA VAL A 64 -20.56 -16.20 -15.18
C VAL A 64 -21.26 -15.05 -15.89
N ASP A 65 -22.48 -15.30 -16.34
CA ASP A 65 -23.34 -14.27 -16.92
C ASP A 65 -23.82 -13.31 -15.82
N VAL A 66 -23.45 -12.04 -15.95
CA VAL A 66 -23.79 -10.95 -15.02
C VAL A 66 -24.92 -10.06 -15.53
N GLY A 67 -25.58 -10.46 -16.64
CA GLY A 67 -26.71 -9.72 -17.22
C GLY A 67 -28.03 -9.90 -16.48
N SER A 68 -28.17 -10.91 -15.63
CA SER A 68 -29.36 -11.12 -14.80
C SER A 68 -29.31 -10.31 -13.50
N GLU A 69 -30.45 -9.87 -12.99
CA GLU A 69 -30.53 -9.16 -11.69
C GLU A 69 -29.99 -9.99 -10.51
N GLN A 70 -30.01 -11.31 -10.64
CA GLN A 70 -29.43 -12.25 -9.70
C GLN A 70 -28.48 -13.18 -10.46
N PHE A 71 -27.19 -13.12 -10.14
CA PHE A 71 -26.17 -14.02 -10.65
C PHE A 71 -25.40 -14.64 -9.47
N PRO A 72 -24.88 -15.87 -9.61
CA PRO A 72 -24.14 -16.49 -8.51
C PRO A 72 -22.87 -15.66 -8.24
N ILE A 73 -22.55 -15.32 -6.99
CA ILE A 73 -21.34 -14.54 -6.64
C ILE A 73 -20.21 -15.41 -6.07
N LYS A 74 -20.43 -16.71 -5.89
CA LYS A 74 -19.53 -17.61 -5.16
C LYS A 74 -18.10 -17.63 -5.71
N SER A 75 -17.93 -17.54 -7.03
CA SER A 75 -16.63 -17.53 -7.72
C SER A 75 -15.76 -16.27 -7.46
N TRP A 76 -16.35 -15.20 -6.92
CA TRP A 76 -15.65 -13.95 -6.60
C TRP A 76 -15.26 -13.83 -5.13
N HIS A 77 -15.64 -14.80 -4.30
CA HIS A 77 -15.24 -14.87 -2.89
C HIS A 77 -14.24 -16.00 -2.70
N CYS A 78 -13.10 -15.69 -2.08
CA CYS A 78 -12.10 -16.69 -1.72
C CYS A 78 -12.40 -17.19 -0.29
N PRO A 79 -12.85 -18.44 -0.10
CA PRO A 79 -13.18 -18.96 1.24
C PRO A 79 -11.92 -19.28 2.06
N VAL A 80 -10.79 -19.55 1.41
CA VAL A 80 -9.54 -19.93 2.07
C VAL A 80 -8.40 -19.07 1.51
N PRO A 81 -8.04 -17.97 2.19
CA PRO A 81 -6.90 -17.16 1.77
C PRO A 81 -5.60 -17.96 1.91
N LYS A 82 -4.63 -17.69 1.04
CA LYS A 82 -3.32 -18.32 1.11
C LYS A 82 -2.40 -17.53 2.04
N LEU A 83 -1.43 -18.20 2.63
CA LEU A 83 -0.38 -17.57 3.42
C LEU A 83 0.95 -17.61 2.67
N MET A 84 1.65 -16.48 2.62
CA MET A 84 2.97 -16.35 2.00
C MET A 84 3.94 -15.73 3.00
N ARG A 85 5.14 -16.30 3.17
CA ARG A 85 6.17 -15.62 3.99
C ARG A 85 6.49 -14.25 3.41
N MET A 86 6.57 -13.23 4.26
CA MET A 86 6.88 -11.86 3.84
C MET A 86 8.20 -11.78 3.07
N SER A 87 9.18 -12.62 3.42
CA SER A 87 10.45 -12.77 2.70
C SER A 87 10.36 -13.27 1.25
N ARG A 88 9.18 -13.73 0.81
CA ARG A 88 8.91 -14.14 -0.58
C ARG A 88 8.19 -13.05 -1.38
N LEU A 89 7.89 -11.91 -0.77
CA LEU A 89 7.31 -10.78 -1.48
C LEU A 89 8.30 -10.28 -2.53
N ASP A 90 7.81 -10.06 -3.75
CA ASP A 90 8.58 -9.40 -4.79
C ASP A 90 8.80 -7.93 -4.39
N PRO A 91 10.02 -7.38 -4.48
CA PRO A 91 10.28 -5.99 -4.14
C PRO A 91 9.45 -4.97 -4.91
N SER A 92 9.07 -5.30 -6.15
CA SER A 92 8.21 -4.47 -6.98
C SER A 92 6.76 -4.69 -6.59
N CYS A 93 6.17 -3.69 -5.94
CA CYS A 93 4.77 -3.74 -5.53
C CYS A 93 4.17 -2.33 -5.55
N ALA A 94 2.85 -2.25 -5.37
CA ALA A 94 2.18 -1.00 -5.08
C ALA A 94 1.25 -1.18 -3.89
N VAL A 95 1.26 -0.21 -2.99
CA VAL A 95 0.30 -0.14 -1.89
C VAL A 95 -0.87 0.74 -2.28
N GLY A 96 -2.08 0.30 -1.94
CA GLY A 96 -3.28 1.11 -2.04
C GLY A 96 -3.70 1.68 -0.70
N PHE A 97 -4.15 2.93 -0.73
CA PHE A 97 -4.87 3.56 0.37
C PHE A 97 -6.21 4.10 -0.11
N TYR A 98 -7.25 3.92 0.69
CA TYR A 98 -8.57 4.50 0.49
C TYR A 98 -8.85 5.54 1.56
N CYS A 99 -9.21 6.74 1.11
CA CYS A 99 -9.66 7.84 1.95
C CYS A 99 -11.01 8.27 1.39
N ARG A 100 -12.07 8.12 2.17
CA ARG A 100 -13.43 8.51 1.79
C ARG A 100 -13.58 10.03 1.81
N THR A 101 -12.91 10.70 2.74
CA THR A 101 -13.02 12.15 2.93
C THR A 101 -11.69 12.85 2.70
N ARG A 102 -11.75 14.17 2.46
CA ARG A 102 -10.54 15.01 2.40
C ARG A 102 -9.77 15.02 3.73
N GLY A 103 -10.48 14.92 4.86
CA GLY A 103 -9.85 14.80 6.18
C GLY A 103 -9.03 13.53 6.31
N GLU A 104 -9.60 12.37 5.96
CA GLU A 104 -8.89 11.09 5.97
C GLU A 104 -7.64 11.11 5.06
N LEU A 105 -7.71 11.82 3.93
CA LEU A 105 -6.54 12.01 3.07
C LEU A 105 -5.48 12.89 3.75
N SER A 106 -5.87 14.02 4.36
CA SER A 106 -4.94 14.87 5.11
C SER A 106 -4.23 14.09 6.22
N ASP A 107 -4.99 13.35 7.02
CA ASP A 107 -4.44 12.57 8.12
C ASP A 107 -3.50 11.47 7.60
N LEU A 108 -3.84 10.83 6.46
CA LEU A 108 -2.94 9.88 5.81
C LEU A 108 -1.65 10.55 5.36
N LEU A 109 -1.72 11.72 4.70
CA LEU A 109 -0.53 12.46 4.24
C LEU A 109 0.41 12.80 5.40
N ASP A 110 -0.14 13.16 6.56
CA ASP A 110 0.65 13.42 7.78
C ASP A 110 1.34 12.17 8.33
N ARG A 111 0.70 10.99 8.22
CA ARG A 111 1.28 9.71 8.66
C ARG A 111 2.27 9.10 7.67
N LEU A 112 2.11 9.35 6.36
CA LEU A 112 2.90 8.72 5.29
C LEU A 112 4.41 8.71 5.57
N PRO A 113 5.07 9.83 5.95
CA PRO A 113 6.51 9.82 6.22
C PRO A 113 6.90 8.78 7.29
N SER A 114 6.13 8.69 8.37
CA SER A 114 6.36 7.73 9.46
C SER A 114 6.09 6.28 9.05
N LEU A 115 5.13 6.04 8.15
CA LEU A 115 4.83 4.70 7.64
C LEU A 115 5.98 4.12 6.83
N PHE A 116 6.68 4.97 6.07
CA PHE A 116 7.75 4.58 5.15
C PHE A 116 9.17 4.77 5.71
N THR A 117 9.30 5.20 6.96
CA THR A 117 10.60 5.37 7.62
C THR A 117 11.09 4.04 8.20
N PRO A 118 12.30 3.58 7.84
CA PRO A 118 12.91 2.38 8.41
C PRO A 118 13.24 2.56 9.90
N ASP A 119 13.11 1.48 10.68
CA ASP A 119 13.44 1.49 12.12
C ASP A 119 14.94 1.64 12.38
N GLN A 120 15.78 1.28 11.42
CA GLN A 120 17.23 1.36 11.54
C GLN A 120 17.81 2.14 10.35
N PRO A 121 18.48 3.27 10.60
CA PRO A 121 19.17 4.00 9.55
C PRO A 121 20.31 3.13 9.04
N SER A 122 20.28 2.79 7.75
CA SER A 122 21.40 2.14 7.08
C SER A 122 21.61 2.79 5.72
N PRO A 123 22.85 2.82 5.19
CA PRO A 123 23.12 3.40 3.87
C PRO A 123 22.38 2.69 2.72
N LEU A 124 21.76 1.54 2.98
CA LEU A 124 20.95 0.77 2.03
C LEU A 124 19.44 1.00 2.19
N CYS A 125 19.01 1.73 3.23
CA CYS A 125 17.62 1.91 3.60
C CYS A 125 17.30 3.40 3.69
N SER A 126 16.86 3.97 2.57
CA SER A 126 16.38 5.34 2.48
C SER A 126 14.87 5.41 2.73
N THR A 127 14.38 6.61 3.04
CA THR A 127 12.94 6.90 3.02
C THR A 127 12.35 6.51 1.67
N LEU A 128 11.28 5.72 1.67
CA LEU A 128 10.66 5.22 0.43
C LEU A 128 9.74 6.26 -0.23
N VAL A 129 9.20 7.19 0.54
CA VAL A 129 8.23 8.19 0.08
C VAL A 129 8.53 9.54 0.72
N GLU A 130 8.73 10.56 -0.10
CA GLU A 130 8.76 11.96 0.33
C GLU A 130 7.42 12.62 0.00
N VAL A 131 6.82 13.28 0.98
CA VAL A 131 5.54 13.99 0.82
C VAL A 131 5.84 15.49 0.75
N PHE A 132 5.62 16.07 -0.42
CA PHE A 132 5.68 17.53 -0.61
C PHE A 132 4.27 18.10 -0.56
N ILE A 133 3.93 18.79 0.52
CA ILE A 133 2.72 19.60 0.58
C ILE A 133 3.04 20.92 -0.10
N GLY A 134 2.68 21.05 -1.37
CA GLY A 134 2.74 22.34 -2.06
C GLY A 134 1.81 23.31 -1.36
N SER A 135 2.34 24.38 -0.78
CA SER A 135 1.54 25.56 -0.47
C SER A 135 0.93 26.05 -1.78
N GLY A 136 -0.39 25.92 -1.92
CA GLY A 136 -1.11 26.45 -3.08
C GLY A 136 -0.84 27.95 -3.26
N PRO A 137 -1.09 28.52 -4.44
CA PRO A 137 -0.78 29.92 -4.76
C PRO A 137 -1.57 30.99 -3.97
N ASP A 138 -2.31 30.65 -2.91
CA ASP A 138 -3.21 31.57 -2.20
C ASP A 138 -2.75 31.99 -0.79
N SER A 139 -1.44 31.97 -0.50
CA SER A 139 -0.93 32.75 0.62
C SER A 139 -0.64 34.18 0.15
N CYS A 140 -1.68 35.03 0.11
CA CYS A 140 -1.46 36.48 0.11
C CYS A 140 -0.64 36.81 1.37
N PRO A 141 0.56 37.41 1.26
CA PRO A 141 1.24 37.90 2.44
C PRO A 141 0.40 39.03 3.03
N ALA A 142 -0.12 38.82 4.25
CA ALA A 142 -0.67 39.89 5.06
C ALA A 142 0.46 40.91 5.26
N ASN A 143 0.34 42.03 4.56
CA ASN A 143 1.24 43.16 4.67
C ASN A 143 0.97 43.83 6.02
N ILE A 144 1.59 43.33 7.08
CA ILE A 144 1.62 44.04 8.37
C ILE A 144 2.68 45.14 8.22
N ASN A 145 2.24 46.29 7.74
CA ASN A 145 2.93 47.55 7.97
C ASN A 145 2.77 47.92 9.45
N THR A 146 3.76 47.62 10.28
CA THR A 146 3.99 48.36 11.52
C THR A 146 5.12 49.36 11.27
N ASN A 147 4.74 50.60 11.00
CA ASN A 147 5.57 51.78 11.25
C ASN A 147 4.77 52.71 12.16
N SER A 148 5.48 53.30 13.11
CA SER A 148 5.08 54.18 14.23
C SER A 148 4.38 53.53 15.42
#